data_AF-A0A410UHJ8-F1
#
_entry.id   AF-A0A410UHJ8-F1
#
_cell.length_a   1.000
_cell.length_b   1.000
_cell.length_c   1.000
_cell.angle_alpha   90.00
_cell.angle_beta   90.00
_cell.angle_gamma   90.00
#
_symmetry.space_group_name_H-M   'P 1'
#
loop_
_entity.id
_entity.type
_entity.pdbx_description
1 polymer ?
#
loop_
_entity_poly.entity_id
_entity_poly.type
_entity_poly.pdbx_seq_one_letter_code
_entity_poly.pdbx_strand_id
1 'polypeptide(L)'
;MDLPWVREVIFVDMENLACEPNTELATRLHQLSFSERRSVLTEHIANEITRLANAESPMPLPNTRLIDTGLDSLSGMQLIGHIERHFGVAIPITMLLGSATLNDLVAKVEQSFNDDAMDESDGDLAVRAAYSPMHTQRSRAFALRDWQVSAPLFLIPGANGTAYYLSSLCKALDTDRACIAFQAPGVDGLEPPLGSIEEIACRYAEEMHAIQPHGPYAIAGHSFGGIVAYEVAQRLTEQGETVLPLILLDSAISESEEGADQSDETMALFEVIGVYCRFSEPPMEPPSPKKLTRLPREQQRQALWTLLSSNPAAAHVVTVYRKSFAAVTRYRPRHYAGPVVLFRSIGGLPGEAVHPERRVRHQFASPTLG
;
A
#
# COMPACT_ATOMS: atom_id res chain seq x y z
N MET A 1 25.56 4.65 -31.24
CA MET A 1 25.08 3.26 -31.08
C MET A 1 23.56 3.34 -31.07
N ASP A 2 22.97 3.09 -32.23
CA ASP A 2 21.52 3.16 -32.45
C ASP A 2 20.85 1.87 -31.99
N LEU A 3 19.78 1.98 -31.19
CA LEU A 3 18.93 0.86 -30.79
C LEU A 3 17.59 0.94 -31.57
N PRO A 4 17.24 -0.02 -32.45
CA PRO A 4 16.18 0.16 -33.46
C PRO A 4 14.73 -0.01 -33.00
N TRP A 5 14.44 -0.04 -31.69
CA TRP A 5 13.10 -0.44 -31.18
C TRP A 5 12.46 0.55 -30.20
N VAL A 6 13.07 1.71 -29.96
CA VAL A 6 12.44 2.80 -29.19
C VAL A 6 11.73 3.73 -30.16
N ARG A 7 10.41 3.55 -30.32
CA ARG A 7 9.55 4.52 -31.00
C ARG A 7 8.89 5.38 -29.93
N GLU A 8 9.39 6.60 -29.80
CA GLU A 8 9.01 7.66 -28.85
C GLU A 8 9.43 7.51 -27.38
N VAL A 9 10.32 8.42 -26.96
CA VAL A 9 10.51 8.84 -25.57
C VAL A 9 9.74 10.15 -25.43
N ILE A 10 8.60 10.10 -24.73
CA ILE A 10 7.85 11.31 -24.39
C ILE A 10 8.50 11.90 -23.13
N PHE A 11 9.07 13.09 -23.24
CA PHE A 11 9.49 13.87 -22.08
C PHE A 11 8.27 14.60 -21.53
N VAL A 12 7.88 14.28 -20.29
CA VAL A 12 6.88 15.06 -19.56
C VAL A 12 7.63 16.16 -18.81
N ASP A 13 7.40 17.40 -19.23
CA ASP A 13 7.95 18.60 -18.61
C ASP A 13 7.32 18.80 -17.21
N MET A 14 8.15 18.79 -16.17
CA MET A 14 7.73 18.73 -14.76
C MET A 14 7.46 20.12 -14.15
N GLU A 15 7.36 21.18 -14.94
CA GLU A 15 7.25 22.54 -14.41
C GLU A 15 5.82 23.00 -14.00
N ASN A 16 4.77 22.17 -14.05
CA ASN A 16 3.39 22.63 -13.75
C ASN A 16 2.53 21.74 -12.83
N LEU A 17 3.10 21.20 -11.75
CA LEU A 17 2.30 20.53 -10.69
C LEU A 17 2.51 21.15 -9.31
N ALA A 18 2.33 22.47 -9.23
CA ALA A 18 1.81 23.09 -8.02
C ALA A 18 0.27 23.14 -8.15
N CYS A 19 -0.43 22.11 -7.68
CA CYS A 19 -1.87 22.19 -7.46
C CYS A 19 -2.09 22.20 -5.95
N GLU A 20 -2.22 23.40 -5.38
CA GLU A 20 -2.78 23.55 -4.04
C GLU A 20 -4.18 22.94 -3.98
N PRO A 21 -4.63 22.40 -2.82
CA PRO A 21 -5.97 21.85 -2.69
C PRO A 21 -7.00 22.93 -3.03
N ASN A 22 -7.70 22.76 -4.14
CA ASN A 22 -8.64 23.76 -4.62
C ASN A 22 -9.98 23.62 -3.88
N THR A 23 -10.03 24.13 -2.64
CA THR A 23 -11.21 24.17 -1.77
C THR A 23 -12.38 24.96 -2.36
N GLU A 24 -12.14 25.79 -3.37
CA GLU A 24 -13.13 26.66 -4.01
C GLU A 24 -14.17 25.88 -4.85
N LEU A 25 -13.76 24.80 -5.53
CA LEU A 25 -14.66 24.00 -6.38
C LEU A 25 -15.65 23.19 -5.54
N ALA A 26 -15.18 22.52 -4.49
CA ALA A 26 -16.04 21.75 -3.58
C ALA A 26 -17.09 22.66 -2.91
N THR A 27 -16.68 23.83 -2.42
CA THR A 27 -17.61 24.81 -1.82
C THR A 27 -18.63 25.35 -2.84
N ARG A 28 -18.21 25.62 -4.08
CA ARG A 28 -19.12 26.06 -5.15
C ARG A 28 -20.14 24.98 -5.54
N LEU A 29 -19.76 23.70 -5.53
CA LEU A 29 -20.64 22.58 -5.88
C LEU A 29 -21.80 22.39 -4.90
N HIS A 30 -21.62 22.70 -3.61
CA HIS A 30 -22.71 22.67 -2.62
C HIS A 30 -23.80 23.72 -2.89
N GLN A 31 -23.47 24.82 -3.58
CA GLN A 31 -24.40 25.93 -3.86
C GLN A 31 -25.17 25.78 -5.18
N LEU A 32 -24.82 24.78 -6.01
CA LEU A 32 -25.42 24.54 -7.32
C LEU A 32 -26.62 23.59 -7.23
N SER A 33 -27.58 23.74 -8.15
CA SER A 33 -28.66 22.76 -8.31
C SER A 33 -28.11 21.39 -8.78
N PHE A 34 -28.87 20.32 -8.57
CA PHE A 34 -28.47 18.96 -8.94
C PHE A 34 -27.99 18.85 -10.41
N SER A 35 -28.75 19.43 -11.35
CA SER A 35 -28.40 19.39 -12.78
C SER A 35 -27.14 20.18 -13.12
N GLU A 36 -26.87 21.28 -12.41
CA GLU A 36 -25.69 22.11 -12.60
C GLU A 36 -24.45 21.46 -11.97
N ARG A 37 -24.60 20.91 -10.76
CA ARG A 37 -23.55 20.17 -10.04
C ARG A 37 -23.06 18.98 -10.86
N ARG A 38 -23.97 18.18 -11.41
CA ARG A 38 -23.64 17.02 -12.24
C ARG A 38 -22.87 17.42 -13.50
N SER A 39 -23.27 18.52 -14.15
CA SER A 39 -22.60 19.02 -15.35
C SER A 39 -21.16 19.47 -15.05
N VAL A 40 -20.97 20.23 -13.96
CA VAL A 40 -19.65 20.70 -13.52
C VAL A 40 -18.74 19.54 -13.08
N LEU A 41 -19.28 18.55 -12.34
CA LEU A 41 -18.52 17.35 -11.95
C LEU A 41 -18.10 16.51 -13.15
N THR A 42 -19.01 16.33 -14.11
CA THR A 42 -18.72 15.56 -15.34
C THR A 42 -17.60 16.22 -16.12
N GLU A 43 -17.66 17.53 -16.33
CA GLU A 43 -16.63 18.28 -17.04
C GLU A 43 -15.29 18.26 -16.29
N HIS A 44 -15.30 18.45 -14.97
CA HIS A 44 -14.09 18.43 -14.16
C HIS A 44 -13.38 17.06 -14.21
N ILE A 45 -14.13 15.97 -13.99
CA ILE A 45 -13.57 14.62 -13.99
C ILE A 45 -13.14 14.20 -15.40
N ALA A 46 -13.88 14.57 -16.45
CA ALA A 46 -13.48 14.31 -17.83
C ALA A 46 -12.18 15.04 -18.20
N ASN A 47 -12.00 16.28 -17.75
CA ASN A 47 -10.76 17.05 -17.93
C ASN A 47 -9.59 16.41 -17.18
N GLU A 48 -9.82 15.90 -15.97
CA GLU A 48 -8.80 15.19 -15.20
C GLU A 48 -8.36 13.89 -15.90
N ILE A 49 -9.32 13.11 -16.38
CA ILE A 49 -9.05 11.89 -17.17
C ILE A 49 -8.24 12.24 -18.42
N THR A 50 -8.65 13.27 -19.17
CA THR A 50 -7.96 13.69 -20.40
C THR A 50 -6.52 14.15 -20.13
N ARG A 51 -6.30 14.86 -19.02
CA ARG A 51 -4.96 15.30 -18.61
C ARG A 51 -4.06 14.11 -18.27
N LEU A 52 -4.61 13.10 -17.60
CA LEU A 52 -3.90 11.93 -17.12
C LEU A 52 -3.71 10.85 -18.21
N ALA A 53 -4.57 10.80 -19.23
CA ALA A 53 -4.55 9.83 -20.33
C ALA A 53 -3.77 10.33 -21.58
N ASN A 54 -2.85 11.28 -21.40
CA ASN A 54 -2.16 12.08 -22.43
C ASN A 54 -3.07 13.04 -23.23
N ALA A 55 -2.56 14.25 -23.48
CA ALA A 55 -3.29 15.41 -24.00
C ALA A 55 -3.90 15.30 -25.41
N GLU A 56 -3.61 14.22 -26.15
CA GLU A 56 -4.15 13.96 -27.50
C GLU A 56 -5.45 13.13 -27.49
N SER A 57 -5.81 12.53 -26.35
CA SER A 57 -7.05 11.75 -26.21
C SER A 57 -8.28 12.67 -26.23
N PRO A 58 -9.33 12.35 -27.01
CA PRO A 58 -10.57 13.13 -26.99
C PRO A 58 -11.24 13.02 -25.61
N MET A 59 -11.88 14.11 -25.17
CA MET A 59 -12.58 14.15 -23.89
C MET A 59 -13.59 13.00 -23.79
N PRO A 60 -13.54 12.18 -22.73
CA PRO A 60 -14.40 11.02 -22.62
C PRO A 60 -15.86 11.45 -22.48
N LEU A 61 -16.74 10.83 -23.28
CA LEU A 61 -18.17 11.00 -23.16
C LEU A 61 -18.67 10.38 -21.84
N PRO A 62 -19.83 10.81 -21.30
CA PRO A 62 -20.32 10.33 -20.01
C PRO A 62 -20.43 8.79 -19.87
N ASN A 63 -20.71 8.08 -20.96
CA ASN A 63 -20.83 6.63 -20.96
C ASN A 63 -19.55 5.89 -21.38
N THR A 64 -18.44 6.61 -21.58
CA THR A 64 -17.14 5.99 -21.87
C THR A 64 -16.67 5.23 -20.64
N ARG A 65 -16.29 3.96 -20.81
CA ARG A 65 -15.72 3.14 -19.74
C ARG A 65 -14.35 3.69 -19.36
N LEU A 66 -14.02 3.72 -18.08
CA LEU A 66 -12.74 4.27 -17.60
C LEU A 66 -11.54 3.56 -18.21
N ILE A 67 -11.65 2.24 -18.46
CA ILE A 67 -10.63 1.44 -19.15
C ILE A 67 -10.41 1.82 -20.63
N ASP A 68 -11.39 2.47 -21.26
CA ASP A 68 -11.33 2.89 -22.67
C ASP A 68 -10.85 4.35 -22.81
N THR A 69 -10.55 5.03 -21.70
CA THR A 69 -10.15 6.44 -21.70
C THR A 69 -8.67 6.68 -21.99
N GLY A 70 -7.87 5.61 -22.08
CA GLY A 70 -6.42 5.71 -22.23
C GLY A 70 -5.64 5.81 -20.92
N LEU A 71 -6.33 5.75 -19.77
CA LEU A 71 -5.68 5.64 -18.47
C LEU A 71 -4.99 4.29 -18.33
N ASP A 72 -3.72 4.32 -17.94
CA ASP A 72 -3.00 3.17 -17.42
C ASP A 72 -3.22 3.00 -15.90
N SER A 73 -2.65 1.95 -15.32
CA SER A 73 -2.81 1.65 -13.89
C SER A 73 -2.28 2.75 -12.97
N LEU A 74 -1.31 3.57 -13.40
CA LEU A 74 -0.71 4.63 -12.59
C LEU A 74 -1.56 5.90 -12.65
N SER A 75 -1.91 6.34 -13.86
CA SER A 75 -2.78 7.48 -14.12
C SER A 75 -4.21 7.27 -13.58
N GLY A 76 -4.72 6.03 -13.59
CA GLY A 76 -5.98 5.68 -12.92
C GLY A 76 -5.90 5.86 -11.40
N MET A 77 -4.81 5.44 -10.76
CA MET A 77 -4.62 5.63 -9.31
C MET A 77 -4.44 7.11 -8.94
N GLN A 78 -3.76 7.89 -9.80
CA GLN A 78 -3.67 9.34 -9.65
C GLN A 78 -5.04 10.00 -9.75
N LEU A 79 -5.89 9.57 -10.69
CA LEU A 79 -7.27 10.05 -10.83
C LEU A 79 -8.08 9.81 -9.55
N ILE A 80 -8.04 8.60 -8.98
CA ILE A 80 -8.72 8.29 -7.70
C ILE A 80 -8.20 9.22 -6.60
N GLY A 81 -6.88 9.30 -6.42
CA GLY A 81 -6.29 10.15 -5.37
C GLY A 81 -6.56 11.64 -5.58
N HIS A 82 -6.81 12.10 -6.81
CA HIS A 82 -7.20 13.47 -7.11
C HIS A 82 -8.67 13.72 -6.74
N ILE A 83 -9.56 12.77 -7.05
CA ILE A 83 -10.99 12.86 -6.72
C ILE A 83 -11.21 12.76 -5.21
N GLU A 84 -10.56 11.81 -4.54
CA GLU A 84 -10.63 11.63 -3.08
C GLU A 84 -10.18 12.89 -2.33
N ARG A 85 -9.07 13.50 -2.76
CA ARG A 85 -8.57 14.73 -2.15
C ARG A 85 -9.44 15.95 -2.43
N HIS A 86 -9.96 16.09 -3.65
CA HIS A 86 -10.77 17.25 -4.02
C HIS A 86 -12.20 17.22 -3.49
N PHE A 87 -12.79 16.03 -3.38
CA PHE A 87 -14.21 15.89 -3.04
C PHE A 87 -14.47 15.17 -1.71
N GLY A 88 -13.43 14.65 -1.05
CA GLY A 88 -13.57 13.94 0.23
C GLY A 88 -14.33 12.61 0.13
N VAL A 89 -14.37 12.01 -1.07
CA VAL A 89 -15.15 10.80 -1.36
C VAL A 89 -14.25 9.63 -1.61
N ALA A 90 -14.36 8.56 -0.82
CA ALA A 90 -13.64 7.31 -1.09
C ALA A 90 -14.13 6.66 -2.39
N ILE A 91 -13.21 6.45 -3.34
CA ILE A 91 -13.49 5.82 -4.62
C ILE A 91 -12.85 4.42 -4.64
N PRO A 92 -13.65 3.34 -4.67
CA PRO A 92 -13.12 2.00 -4.76
C PRO A 92 -12.29 1.80 -6.03
N ILE A 93 -11.08 1.25 -5.89
CA ILE A 93 -10.19 0.92 -7.02
C ILE A 93 -10.85 -0.01 -8.05
N THR A 94 -11.85 -0.81 -7.63
CA THR A 94 -12.64 -1.67 -8.50
C THR A 94 -13.38 -0.89 -9.59
N MET A 95 -13.63 0.41 -9.42
CA MET A 95 -14.19 1.26 -10.46
C MET A 95 -13.21 1.46 -11.63
N LEU A 96 -11.89 1.45 -11.39
CA LEU A 96 -10.88 1.53 -12.47
C LEU A 96 -10.66 0.20 -13.20
N LEU A 97 -11.00 -0.92 -12.55
CA LEU A 97 -10.68 -2.27 -13.03
C LEU A 97 -11.88 -2.95 -13.74
N GLY A 98 -13.03 -2.28 -13.79
CA GLY A 98 -14.29 -2.85 -14.25
C GLY A 98 -14.92 -2.11 -15.44
N SER A 99 -16.23 -2.34 -15.64
CA SER A 99 -17.02 -1.67 -16.68
C SER A 99 -17.51 -0.28 -16.27
N ALA A 100 -16.96 0.31 -15.21
CA ALA A 100 -17.42 1.60 -14.72
C ALA A 100 -17.14 2.69 -15.75
N THR A 101 -18.10 3.59 -15.89
CA THR A 101 -18.06 4.72 -16.81
C THR A 101 -17.72 6.01 -16.08
N LEU A 102 -17.41 7.07 -16.84
CA LEU A 102 -17.33 8.42 -16.30
C LEU A 102 -18.59 8.80 -15.49
N ASN A 103 -19.78 8.44 -15.98
CA ASN A 103 -21.04 8.66 -15.29
C ASN A 103 -21.12 7.95 -13.93
N ASP A 104 -20.58 6.74 -13.81
CA ASP A 104 -20.59 5.99 -12.55
C ASP A 104 -19.67 6.64 -11.52
N LEU A 105 -18.53 7.18 -11.97
CA LEU A 105 -17.60 7.91 -11.13
C LEU A 105 -18.19 9.25 -10.67
N VAL A 106 -18.85 10.00 -11.57
CA VAL A 106 -19.57 11.23 -11.25
C VAL A 106 -20.70 10.96 -10.25
N ALA A 107 -21.48 9.89 -10.46
CA ALA A 107 -22.58 9.52 -9.57
C ALA A 107 -22.08 9.15 -8.16
N LYS A 108 -20.91 8.50 -8.06
CA LYS A 108 -20.30 8.18 -6.76
C LYS A 108 -19.90 9.44 -5.99
N VAL A 109 -19.32 10.42 -6.67
CA VAL A 109 -18.99 11.72 -6.08
C VAL A 109 -20.27 12.50 -5.73
N GLU A 110 -21.28 12.47 -6.58
CA GLU A 110 -22.57 13.14 -6.35
C GLU A 110 -23.32 12.59 -5.11
N GLN A 111 -23.21 11.29 -4.82
CA GLN A 111 -23.84 10.66 -3.66
C GLN A 111 -23.32 11.20 -2.32
N SER A 112 -22.03 11.51 -2.21
CA SER A 112 -21.47 12.02 -0.95
C SER A 112 -22.06 13.39 -0.56
N PHE A 113 -22.40 14.21 -1.56
CA PHE A 113 -23.01 15.52 -1.34
C PHE A 113 -24.47 15.45 -0.87
N ASN A 114 -25.12 14.29 -0.96
CA ASN A 114 -26.51 14.09 -0.53
C ASN A 114 -26.60 13.50 0.89
N ASP A 115 -25.56 12.78 1.36
CA ASP A 115 -25.51 12.24 2.72
C ASP A 115 -25.32 13.35 3.78
N ASP A 116 -24.70 14.48 3.41
CA ASP A 116 -24.54 15.65 4.29
C ASP A 116 -25.82 16.50 4.46
N ALA A 117 -26.90 16.22 3.70
CA ALA A 117 -28.10 17.06 3.65
C ALA A 117 -29.28 16.55 4.52
N MET A 118 -29.09 15.51 5.36
CA MET A 118 -30.19 14.86 6.10
C MET A 118 -30.03 14.90 7.64
N ASP A 119 -29.23 15.81 8.20
CA ASP A 119 -28.97 15.87 9.66
C ASP A 119 -29.64 17.03 10.42
N GLU A 120 -30.82 17.48 9.97
CA GLU A 120 -31.68 18.40 10.75
C GLU A 120 -33.17 17.99 10.71
N SER A 121 -33.55 16.90 11.39
CA SER A 121 -34.86 16.81 12.07
C SER A 121 -34.94 15.60 13.00
N ASP A 122 -34.79 15.90 14.29
CA ASP A 122 -35.47 15.37 15.49
C ASP A 122 -35.98 13.91 15.54
N GLY A 123 -35.57 13.22 16.61
CA GLY A 123 -36.32 12.13 17.25
C GLY A 123 -35.97 10.70 16.82
N ASP A 124 -34.97 10.08 17.46
CA ASP A 124 -35.18 8.97 18.43
C ASP A 124 -33.83 8.28 18.76
N LEU A 125 -33.15 8.83 19.76
CA LEU A 125 -31.90 8.32 20.35
C LEU A 125 -32.22 7.17 21.32
N ALA A 126 -32.60 5.99 20.82
CA ALA A 126 -32.68 4.79 21.67
C ALA A 126 -32.53 3.42 20.98
N VAL A 127 -32.51 3.32 19.63
CA VAL A 127 -32.51 2.00 18.95
C VAL A 127 -31.31 1.76 18.04
N ARG A 128 -30.35 2.70 17.92
CA ARG A 128 -29.19 2.55 17.01
C ARG A 128 -27.86 2.20 17.70
N ALA A 129 -27.87 1.98 19.01
CA ALA A 129 -26.67 1.66 19.80
C ALA A 129 -26.50 0.15 20.13
N ALA A 130 -27.27 -0.74 19.51
CA ALA A 130 -27.12 -2.17 19.67
C ALA A 130 -27.24 -2.85 18.31
N TYR A 131 -26.24 -3.63 17.93
CA TYR A 131 -26.08 -4.34 16.65
C TYR A 131 -25.63 -3.46 15.46
N SER A 132 -24.32 -3.32 15.27
CA SER A 132 -23.73 -3.44 13.92
C SER A 132 -23.13 -4.85 13.81
N PRO A 133 -23.89 -5.84 13.34
CA PRO A 133 -23.33 -7.11 12.94
C PRO A 133 -22.80 -7.01 11.51
N MET A 134 -21.68 -7.69 11.25
CA MET A 134 -21.47 -8.38 9.98
C MET A 134 -22.78 -9.07 9.56
N HIS A 135 -23.51 -8.57 8.56
CA HIS A 135 -24.23 -9.40 7.58
C HIS A 135 -24.90 -8.59 6.45
N THR A 136 -24.40 -8.86 5.24
CA THR A 136 -25.18 -9.19 4.03
C THR A 136 -26.04 -8.13 3.35
N GLN A 137 -25.54 -7.61 2.22
CA GLN A 137 -26.33 -7.80 1.00
C GLN A 137 -26.12 -9.24 0.54
N ARG A 138 -27.13 -10.09 0.74
CA ARG A 138 -27.14 -11.46 0.20
C ARG A 138 -27.02 -11.35 -1.32
N SER A 139 -25.92 -11.87 -1.85
CA SER A 139 -25.79 -12.09 -3.28
C SER A 139 -27.03 -12.85 -3.78
N ARG A 140 -27.72 -12.27 -4.77
CA ARG A 140 -28.77 -12.95 -5.54
C ARG A 140 -28.22 -13.60 -6.81
N ALA A 141 -26.89 -13.66 -6.92
CA ALA A 141 -26.22 -14.34 -8.01
C ALA A 141 -26.14 -15.84 -7.71
N PHE A 142 -26.57 -16.64 -8.67
CA PHE A 142 -26.29 -18.06 -8.75
C PHE A 142 -25.45 -18.27 -10.01
N ALA A 143 -24.32 -18.95 -9.86
CA ALA A 143 -23.51 -19.33 -10.99
C ALA A 143 -24.25 -20.43 -11.76
N LEU A 144 -24.52 -20.22 -13.04
CA LEU A 144 -25.14 -21.22 -13.92
C LEU A 144 -24.11 -22.20 -14.53
N ARG A 145 -22.83 -22.01 -14.21
CA ARG A 145 -21.68 -22.86 -14.57
C ARG A 145 -20.51 -22.56 -13.63
N ASP A 146 -19.59 -23.52 -13.46
CA ASP A 146 -18.35 -23.36 -12.70
C ASP A 146 -17.61 -22.07 -13.08
N TRP A 147 -17.45 -21.20 -12.09
CA TRP A 147 -16.57 -20.04 -12.13
C TRP A 147 -15.38 -20.35 -11.23
N GLN A 148 -14.20 -20.50 -11.81
CA GLN A 148 -12.96 -20.60 -11.02
C GLN A 148 -12.32 -19.21 -10.93
N VAL A 149 -12.48 -18.54 -9.79
CA VAL A 149 -11.55 -17.47 -9.40
C VAL A 149 -10.21 -18.15 -9.15
N SER A 150 -9.13 -17.75 -9.83
CA SER A 150 -7.81 -18.29 -9.49
C SER A 150 -7.46 -17.87 -8.07
N ALA A 151 -7.14 -18.84 -7.20
CA ALA A 151 -6.84 -18.56 -5.80
C ALA A 151 -5.61 -17.63 -5.69
N PRO A 152 -5.74 -16.45 -5.07
CA PRO A 152 -4.69 -15.45 -5.05
C PRO A 152 -3.39 -15.93 -4.39
N LEU A 153 -2.27 -15.36 -4.84
CA LEU A 153 -1.02 -15.31 -4.12
C LEU A 153 -1.00 -14.01 -3.31
N PHE A 154 -1.04 -14.14 -1.99
CA PHE A 154 -0.95 -13.02 -1.08
C PHE A 154 0.51 -12.65 -0.80
N LEU A 155 0.85 -11.37 -0.93
CA LEU A 155 2.21 -10.85 -0.82
C LEU A 155 2.33 -9.84 0.32
N ILE A 156 3.26 -10.08 1.24
CA ILE A 156 3.49 -9.21 2.39
C ILE A 156 4.84 -8.48 2.25
N PRO A 157 4.88 -7.14 2.26
CA PRO A 157 6.08 -6.36 1.99
C PRO A 157 7.05 -6.29 3.18
N GLY A 158 8.24 -5.74 2.92
CA GLY A 158 9.24 -5.48 3.94
C GLY A 158 8.87 -4.33 4.88
N ALA A 159 9.80 -3.96 5.76
CA ALA A 159 9.55 -3.06 6.89
C ALA A 159 9.18 -1.62 6.49
N ASN A 160 9.43 -1.19 5.25
CA ASN A 160 9.01 0.13 4.77
C ASN A 160 7.49 0.20 4.48
N GLY A 161 6.78 -0.93 4.50
CA GLY A 161 5.32 -1.00 4.41
C GLY A 161 4.73 -0.78 3.03
N THR A 162 5.55 -0.48 2.01
CA THR A 162 5.08 -0.27 0.64
C THR A 162 5.15 -1.57 -0.17
N ALA A 163 4.13 -1.80 -1.01
CA ALA A 163 3.97 -3.09 -1.70
C ALA A 163 4.41 -3.07 -3.17
N TYR A 164 4.52 -1.88 -3.77
CA TYR A 164 4.61 -1.74 -5.23
C TYR A 164 5.82 -2.43 -5.86
N TYR A 165 6.96 -2.48 -5.16
CA TYR A 165 8.17 -3.14 -5.67
C TYR A 165 7.98 -4.64 -5.93
N LEU A 166 6.96 -5.27 -5.32
CA LEU A 166 6.60 -6.67 -5.54
C LEU A 166 5.88 -6.92 -6.87
N SER A 167 5.46 -5.86 -7.58
CA SER A 167 4.86 -5.99 -8.91
C SER A 167 5.82 -6.64 -9.92
N SER A 168 7.11 -6.33 -9.82
CA SER A 168 8.17 -6.94 -10.65
C SER A 168 8.30 -8.45 -10.39
N LEU A 169 8.12 -8.88 -9.14
CA LEU A 169 8.06 -10.30 -8.78
C LEU A 169 6.85 -10.97 -9.44
N CYS A 170 5.66 -10.37 -9.33
CA CYS A 170 4.45 -10.91 -9.96
C CYS A 170 4.58 -11.07 -11.47
N LYS A 171 5.18 -10.09 -12.16
CA LYS A 171 5.44 -10.17 -13.60
C LYS A 171 6.40 -11.32 -13.96
N ALA A 172 7.29 -11.71 -13.05
CA ALA A 172 8.29 -12.75 -13.29
C ALA A 172 7.83 -14.17 -12.92
N LEU A 173 6.79 -14.34 -12.10
CA LEU A 173 6.37 -15.63 -11.55
C LEU A 173 5.66 -16.56 -12.56
N ASP A 174 5.34 -16.09 -13.76
CA ASP A 174 4.63 -16.85 -14.81
C ASP A 174 3.46 -17.67 -14.26
N THR A 175 2.57 -17.00 -13.51
CA THR A 175 1.46 -17.63 -12.79
C THR A 175 0.11 -17.03 -13.17
N ASP A 176 -0.90 -17.88 -13.30
CA ASP A 176 -2.30 -17.48 -13.52
C ASP A 176 -3.01 -17.02 -12.23
N ARG A 177 -2.31 -17.07 -11.07
CA ARG A 177 -2.84 -16.61 -9.79
C ARG A 177 -2.92 -15.09 -9.77
N ALA A 178 -4.02 -14.55 -9.24
CA ALA A 178 -4.06 -13.14 -8.89
C ALA A 178 -2.99 -12.81 -7.83
N CYS A 179 -2.20 -11.77 -8.04
CA CYS A 179 -1.29 -11.24 -7.03
C CYS A 179 -2.00 -10.18 -6.19
N ILE A 180 -2.09 -10.38 -4.88
CA ILE A 180 -2.65 -9.40 -3.94
C ILE A 180 -1.57 -9.04 -2.94
N ALA A 181 -1.14 -7.78 -2.92
CA ALA A 181 -0.10 -7.32 -2.02
C ALA A 181 -0.68 -6.39 -0.94
N PHE A 182 -0.28 -6.61 0.31
CA PHE A 182 -0.70 -5.79 1.44
C PHE A 182 0.16 -4.53 1.56
N GLN A 183 -0.45 -3.42 1.97
CA GLN A 183 0.26 -2.25 2.47
C GLN A 183 0.19 -2.22 3.99
N ALA A 184 1.28 -1.78 4.63
CA ALA A 184 1.31 -1.70 6.08
C ALA A 184 0.32 -0.63 6.60
N PRO A 185 -0.48 -0.94 7.64
CA PRO A 185 -1.28 0.06 8.33
C PRO A 185 -0.46 1.29 8.70
N GLY A 186 -0.95 2.47 8.32
CA GLY A 186 -0.35 3.77 8.58
C GLY A 186 0.80 4.19 7.69
N VAL A 187 1.12 3.45 6.62
CA VAL A 187 2.12 3.87 5.62
C VAL A 187 1.66 5.06 4.76
N ASP A 188 0.35 5.26 4.65
CA ASP A 188 -0.32 6.35 3.92
C ASP A 188 -0.75 7.50 4.83
N GLY A 189 -0.63 7.34 6.16
CA GLY A 189 -1.06 8.32 7.15
C GLY A 189 -2.56 8.32 7.46
N LEU A 190 -3.35 7.39 6.91
CA LEU A 190 -4.80 7.32 7.14
C LEU A 190 -5.16 6.68 8.48
N GLU A 191 -4.30 5.81 9.00
CA GLU A 191 -4.44 5.19 10.31
C GLU A 191 -3.07 5.13 11.04
N PRO A 192 -3.02 4.96 12.37
CA PRO A 192 -1.75 4.76 13.06
C PRO A 192 -1.15 3.37 12.75
N PRO A 193 0.19 3.23 12.70
CA PRO A 193 0.82 1.93 12.51
C PRO A 193 0.61 1.00 13.71
N LEU A 194 0.43 -0.28 13.41
CA LEU A 194 0.28 -1.33 14.42
C LEU A 194 1.60 -1.59 15.16
N GLY A 195 1.51 -2.06 16.40
CA GLY A 195 2.63 -2.12 17.35
C GLY A 195 3.33 -3.48 17.45
N SER A 196 2.73 -4.54 16.92
CA SER A 196 3.21 -5.92 17.03
C SER A 196 3.01 -6.72 15.73
N ILE A 197 3.76 -7.82 15.58
CA ILE A 197 3.63 -8.73 14.43
C ILE A 197 2.26 -9.42 14.47
N GLU A 198 1.80 -9.75 15.68
CA GLU A 198 0.54 -10.41 15.96
C GLU A 198 -0.67 -9.56 15.55
N GLU A 199 -0.67 -8.26 15.82
CA GLU A 199 -1.72 -7.33 15.38
C GLU A 199 -1.75 -7.23 13.85
N ILE A 200 -0.58 -7.07 13.21
CA ILE A 200 -0.48 -6.98 11.74
C ILE A 200 -0.98 -8.27 11.10
N ALA A 201 -0.56 -9.42 11.62
CA ALA A 201 -0.97 -10.72 11.11
C ALA A 201 -2.47 -10.99 11.33
N CYS A 202 -3.05 -10.53 12.44
CA CYS A 202 -4.49 -10.62 12.66
C CYS A 202 -5.27 -9.86 11.58
N ARG A 203 -4.89 -8.60 11.34
CA ARG A 203 -5.49 -7.75 10.31
C ARG A 203 -5.40 -8.38 8.92
N TYR A 204 -4.21 -8.84 8.53
CA TYR A 204 -4.03 -9.47 7.24
C TYR A 204 -4.76 -10.81 7.10
N ALA A 205 -4.86 -11.62 8.16
CA ALA A 205 -5.64 -12.86 8.13
C ALA A 205 -7.14 -12.58 7.94
N GLU A 206 -7.69 -11.55 8.59
CA GLU A 206 -9.07 -11.12 8.41
C GLU A 206 -9.34 -10.64 6.98
N GLU A 207 -8.44 -9.82 6.42
CA GLU A 207 -8.53 -9.35 5.04
C GLU A 207 -8.38 -10.51 4.03
N MET A 208 -7.46 -11.45 4.27
CA MET A 208 -7.32 -12.67 3.46
C MET A 208 -8.60 -13.51 3.49
N HIS A 209 -9.21 -13.70 4.66
CA HIS A 209 -10.45 -14.45 4.82
C HIS A 209 -11.62 -13.76 4.12
N ALA A 210 -11.68 -12.42 4.15
CA ALA A 210 -12.71 -11.66 3.43
C ALA A 210 -12.58 -11.81 1.90
N ILE A 211 -11.36 -11.90 1.38
CA ILE A 211 -11.06 -12.07 -0.05
C ILE A 211 -11.26 -13.52 -0.50
N GLN A 212 -10.76 -14.46 0.30
CA GLN A 212 -10.79 -15.89 0.06
C GLN A 212 -11.24 -16.58 1.36
N PRO A 213 -12.54 -16.88 1.54
CA PRO A 213 -13.07 -17.42 2.81
C PRO A 213 -12.49 -18.75 3.26
N HIS A 214 -11.99 -19.56 2.33
CA HIS A 214 -11.43 -20.87 2.64
C HIS A 214 -10.13 -21.11 1.88
N GLY A 215 -9.22 -21.84 2.53
CA GLY A 215 -7.98 -22.28 1.93
C GLY A 215 -8.19 -23.20 0.70
N PRO A 216 -7.09 -23.58 0.04
CA PRO A 216 -5.71 -23.38 0.50
C PRO A 216 -5.21 -21.95 0.22
N TYR A 217 -4.58 -21.31 1.22
CA TYR A 217 -3.98 -19.98 1.08
C TYR A 217 -2.56 -20.07 0.52
N ALA A 218 -2.25 -19.29 -0.51
CA ALA A 218 -0.89 -19.11 -1.02
C ALA A 218 -0.33 -17.80 -0.48
N ILE A 219 0.75 -17.85 0.29
CA ILE A 219 1.29 -16.68 1.01
C ILE A 219 2.79 -16.59 0.75
N ALA A 220 3.27 -15.41 0.37
CA ALA A 220 4.68 -15.08 0.35
C ALA A 220 4.96 -13.78 1.12
N GLY A 221 6.08 -13.73 1.83
CA GLY A 221 6.53 -12.54 2.55
C GLY A 221 7.99 -12.24 2.28
N HIS A 222 8.31 -10.96 2.05
CA HIS A 222 9.67 -10.49 1.83
C HIS A 222 10.24 -9.78 3.06
N SER A 223 11.46 -10.16 3.47
CA SER A 223 12.16 -9.54 4.61
C SER A 223 11.27 -9.56 5.87
N PHE A 224 10.96 -8.40 6.46
CA PHE A 224 9.97 -8.23 7.55
C PHE A 224 8.63 -8.91 7.25
N GLY A 225 8.14 -8.82 6.01
CA GLY A 225 6.89 -9.42 5.58
C GLY A 225 6.89 -10.94 5.69
N GLY A 226 8.05 -11.59 5.64
CA GLY A 226 8.14 -13.04 5.90
C GLY A 226 7.89 -13.41 7.35
N ILE A 227 8.28 -12.57 8.31
CA ILE A 227 7.99 -12.78 9.74
C ILE A 227 6.48 -12.65 9.98
N VAL A 228 5.87 -11.63 9.38
CA VAL A 228 4.41 -11.44 9.40
C VAL A 228 3.69 -12.60 8.71
N ALA A 229 4.16 -13.04 7.54
CA ALA A 229 3.58 -14.16 6.80
C ALA A 229 3.64 -15.47 7.60
N TYR A 230 4.70 -15.67 8.37
CA TYR A 230 4.83 -16.81 9.28
C TYR A 230 3.81 -16.77 10.42
N GLU A 231 3.55 -15.60 11.01
CA GLU A 231 2.49 -15.42 12.01
C GLU A 231 1.08 -15.60 11.40
N VAL A 232 0.83 -15.06 10.21
CA VAL A 232 -0.43 -15.26 9.48
C VAL A 232 -0.66 -16.75 9.21
N ALA A 233 0.37 -17.48 8.75
CA ALA A 233 0.27 -18.90 8.46
C ALA A 233 -0.05 -19.75 9.70
N GLN A 234 0.56 -19.42 10.85
CA GLN A 234 0.23 -20.05 12.14
C GLN A 234 -1.23 -19.83 12.50
N ARG A 235 -1.72 -18.58 12.41
CA ARG A 235 -3.10 -18.22 12.75
C ARG A 235 -4.12 -18.93 11.88
N LEU A 236 -3.92 -18.90 10.56
CA LEU A 236 -4.81 -19.59 9.62
C LEU A 236 -4.84 -21.10 9.90
N THR A 237 -3.67 -21.70 10.18
CA THR A 237 -3.59 -23.13 10.52
C THR A 237 -4.29 -23.45 11.85
N GLU A 238 -4.18 -22.59 12.86
CA GLU A 238 -4.89 -22.71 14.13
C GLU A 238 -6.42 -22.58 13.97
N GLN A 239 -6.87 -21.84 12.96
CA GLN A 239 -8.27 -21.73 12.57
C GLN A 239 -8.75 -22.93 11.72
N GLY A 240 -7.89 -23.91 11.44
CA GLY A 240 -8.21 -25.11 10.66
C GLY A 240 -8.07 -24.93 9.16
N GLU A 241 -7.54 -23.80 8.69
CA GLU A 241 -7.34 -23.52 7.28
C GLU A 241 -6.05 -24.17 6.74
N THR A 242 -6.07 -24.53 5.46
CA THR A 242 -4.87 -25.05 4.79
C THR A 242 -4.04 -23.90 4.23
N VAL A 243 -2.74 -23.90 4.51
CA VAL A 243 -1.77 -22.97 3.90
C VAL A 243 -0.84 -23.79 3.01
N LEU A 244 -0.73 -23.42 1.73
CA LEU A 244 0.27 -23.98 0.82
C LEU A 244 1.68 -23.69 1.35
N PRO A 245 2.75 -24.36 0.86
CA PRO A 245 4.10 -24.08 1.33
C PRO A 245 4.38 -22.58 1.43
N LEU A 246 4.64 -22.12 2.65
CA LEU A 246 4.84 -20.71 2.98
C LEU A 246 6.13 -20.24 2.31
N ILE A 247 6.05 -19.19 1.49
CA ILE A 247 7.20 -18.69 0.74
C ILE A 247 7.82 -17.51 1.50
N LEU A 248 9.09 -17.65 1.90
CA LEU A 248 9.84 -16.60 2.56
C LEU A 248 10.95 -16.11 1.63
N LEU A 249 10.98 -14.80 1.38
CA LEU A 249 11.92 -14.15 0.48
C LEU A 249 12.90 -13.31 1.30
N ASP A 250 14.12 -13.79 1.43
CA ASP A 250 15.22 -13.15 2.14
C ASP A 250 14.84 -12.68 3.56
N SER A 251 14.07 -13.52 4.26
CA SER A 251 13.60 -13.27 5.63
C SER A 251 14.49 -13.97 6.65
N ALA A 252 14.68 -13.32 7.80
CA ALA A 252 15.41 -13.87 8.93
C ALA A 252 14.79 -13.39 10.25
N ILE A 253 14.84 -14.23 11.28
CA ILE A 253 14.55 -13.79 12.65
C ILE A 253 15.70 -12.91 13.12
N SER A 254 15.34 -11.90 13.91
CA SER A 254 16.30 -11.02 14.54
C SER A 254 16.54 -11.47 15.97
N GLU A 255 17.80 -11.72 16.32
CA GLU A 255 18.19 -11.87 17.72
C GLU A 255 18.47 -10.48 18.30
N SER A 256 17.73 -10.13 19.35
CA SER A 256 17.98 -8.94 20.16
C SER A 256 18.69 -9.33 21.45
N GLU A 257 19.70 -8.54 21.86
CA GLU A 257 20.21 -8.60 23.23
C GLU A 257 19.11 -8.06 24.17
N GLU A 258 18.98 -8.62 25.39
CA GLU A 258 18.01 -8.13 26.37
C GLU A 258 18.22 -6.62 26.63
N GLY A 259 17.17 -5.81 26.47
CA GLY A 259 17.22 -4.35 26.60
C GLY A 259 17.67 -3.58 25.34
N ALA A 260 17.78 -4.22 24.18
CA ALA A 260 18.28 -3.63 22.93
C ALA A 260 17.26 -2.84 22.08
N ASP A 261 16.02 -2.59 22.54
CA ASP A 261 15.09 -1.75 21.80
C ASP A 261 15.51 -0.27 21.87
N GLN A 262 16.44 0.08 20.98
CA GLN A 262 16.96 1.43 20.75
C GLN A 262 16.51 1.94 19.37
N SER A 263 15.43 1.39 18.80
CA SER A 263 14.92 1.78 17.48
C SER A 263 14.39 3.22 17.54
N ASP A 264 15.28 4.19 17.34
CA ASP A 264 14.95 5.60 17.28
C ASP A 264 14.63 6.05 15.85
N GLU A 265 14.06 7.24 15.73
CA GLU A 265 13.70 7.84 14.43
C GLU A 265 14.91 8.01 13.51
N THR A 266 16.08 8.31 14.07
CA THR A 266 17.30 8.57 13.28
C THR A 266 17.84 7.29 12.67
N MET A 267 17.80 6.17 13.40
CA MET A 267 18.13 4.85 12.85
C MET A 267 17.16 4.46 11.72
N ALA A 268 15.86 4.68 11.92
CA ALA A 268 14.85 4.41 10.90
C ALA A 268 15.06 5.28 9.64
N LEU A 269 15.30 6.58 9.82
CA LEU A 269 15.61 7.51 8.73
C LEU A 269 16.83 7.06 7.93
N PHE A 270 17.92 6.69 8.62
CA PHE A 270 19.16 6.25 7.96
C PHE A 270 18.92 5.08 7.01
N GLU A 271 18.15 4.10 7.46
CA GLU A 271 17.93 2.85 6.71
C GLU A 271 16.93 3.04 5.58
N VAL A 272 15.84 3.79 5.82
CA VAL A 272 14.87 4.17 4.77
C VAL A 272 15.56 4.98 3.67
N ILE A 273 16.41 5.93 4.02
CA ILE A 273 17.19 6.71 3.04
C ILE A 273 18.20 5.83 2.32
N GLY A 274 18.86 4.91 3.02
CA GLY A 274 19.77 3.94 2.40
C GLY A 274 19.08 3.11 1.32
N VAL A 275 17.83 2.71 1.55
CA VAL A 275 16.98 2.04 0.55
C VAL A 275 16.62 3.01 -0.58
N TYR A 276 16.10 4.20 -0.26
CA TYR A 276 15.69 5.21 -1.23
C TYR A 276 16.84 5.56 -2.21
N CYS A 277 18.04 5.85 -1.70
CA CYS A 277 19.21 6.18 -2.51
C CYS A 277 19.63 5.05 -3.45
N ARG A 278 19.49 3.79 -3.04
CA ARG A 278 19.85 2.63 -3.87
C ARG A 278 18.86 2.39 -5.02
N PHE A 279 17.60 2.77 -4.83
CA PHE A 279 16.53 2.59 -5.82
C PHE A 279 16.15 3.88 -6.54
N SER A 280 16.84 4.99 -6.28
CA SER A 280 16.66 6.22 -7.04
C SER A 280 17.24 6.07 -8.45
N GLU A 281 16.71 6.83 -9.40
CA GLU A 281 17.22 6.90 -10.77
C GLU A 281 17.64 8.34 -11.10
N PRO A 282 18.95 8.63 -11.26
CA PRO A 282 20.09 7.72 -11.08
C PRO A 282 20.30 7.32 -9.60
N PRO A 283 21.00 6.20 -9.32
CA PRO A 283 21.32 5.80 -7.96
C PRO A 283 22.13 6.89 -7.24
N MET A 284 21.68 7.24 -6.04
CA MET A 284 22.35 8.21 -5.18
C MET A 284 23.28 7.49 -4.22
N GLU A 285 24.37 8.14 -3.83
CA GLU A 285 25.25 7.62 -2.79
C GLU A 285 24.58 7.79 -1.41
N PRO A 286 24.36 6.71 -0.64
CA PRO A 286 23.76 6.83 0.69
C PRO A 286 24.72 7.55 1.66
N PRO A 287 24.19 8.18 2.72
CA PRO A 287 25.03 8.87 3.70
C PRO A 287 26.02 7.91 4.36
N SER A 288 27.29 8.31 4.42
CA SER A 288 28.34 7.48 5.04
C SER A 288 28.06 7.27 6.54
N PRO A 289 27.91 6.02 7.01
CA PRO A 289 27.61 5.75 8.42
C PRO A 289 28.67 6.36 9.36
N LYS A 290 29.95 6.28 9.00
CA LYS A 290 31.08 6.84 9.78
C LYS A 290 31.04 8.36 9.89
N LYS A 291 30.56 9.07 8.88
CA LYS A 291 30.45 10.54 8.91
C LYS A 291 29.23 10.94 9.74
N LEU A 292 28.12 10.24 9.55
CA LEU A 292 26.87 10.53 10.23
C LEU A 292 26.97 10.32 11.74
N THR A 293 27.52 9.18 12.21
CA THR A 293 27.62 8.87 13.64
C THR A 293 28.58 9.78 14.43
N ARG A 294 29.38 10.61 13.76
CA ARG A 294 30.21 11.65 14.42
C ARG A 294 29.42 12.90 14.80
N LEU A 295 28.24 13.09 14.22
CA LEU A 295 27.39 14.24 14.51
C LEU A 295 26.52 13.95 15.75
N PRO A 296 26.13 14.97 16.52
CA PRO A 296 25.07 14.84 17.53
C PRO A 296 23.79 14.28 16.91
N ARG A 297 23.02 13.48 17.66
CA ARG A 297 21.83 12.77 17.13
C ARG A 297 20.83 13.69 16.42
N GLU A 298 20.59 14.87 16.98
CA GLU A 298 19.69 15.85 16.38
C GLU A 298 20.18 16.37 15.02
N GLN A 299 21.49 16.54 14.86
CA GLN A 299 22.09 16.95 13.58
C GLN A 299 22.02 15.81 12.55
N GLN A 300 22.16 14.56 12.98
CA GLN A 300 21.96 13.40 12.11
C GLN A 300 20.53 13.37 11.60
N ARG A 301 19.55 13.49 12.51
CA ARG A 301 18.12 13.53 12.19
C ARG A 301 17.80 14.62 11.18
N GLN A 302 18.29 15.84 11.41
CA GLN A 302 18.07 16.98 10.50
C GLN A 302 18.68 16.76 9.11
N ALA A 303 19.91 16.24 9.05
CA ALA A 303 20.60 15.97 7.78
C ALA A 303 19.86 14.89 6.96
N LEU A 304 19.41 13.82 7.61
CA LEU A 304 18.64 12.76 6.99
C LEU A 304 17.26 13.27 6.51
N TRP A 305 16.57 14.07 7.30
CA TRP A 305 15.29 14.68 6.89
C TRP A 305 15.41 15.58 5.68
N THR A 306 16.52 16.30 5.56
CA THR A 306 16.80 17.16 4.40
C THR A 306 16.94 16.34 3.11
N LEU A 307 17.48 15.11 3.18
CA LEU A 307 17.58 14.20 2.04
C LEU A 307 16.22 13.68 1.56
N LEU A 308 15.22 13.63 2.44
CA LEU A 308 13.85 13.25 2.08
C LEU A 308 13.02 14.44 1.57
N SER A 309 13.65 15.61 1.37
CA SER A 309 13.04 16.84 0.84
C SER A 309 11.74 17.26 1.53
N SER A 310 11.56 16.90 2.81
CA SER A 310 10.32 17.12 3.56
C SER A 310 9.08 16.49 2.91
N ASN A 311 9.21 15.36 2.19
CA ASN A 311 8.06 14.60 1.67
C ASN A 311 7.22 14.07 2.85
N PRO A 312 5.96 14.54 3.05
CA PRO A 312 5.14 14.11 4.18
C PRO A 312 4.88 12.60 4.19
N ALA A 313 4.80 11.98 3.00
CA ALA A 313 4.63 10.53 2.88
C ALA A 313 5.85 9.76 3.40
N ALA A 314 7.05 10.35 3.35
CA ALA A 314 8.25 9.72 3.91
C ALA A 314 8.20 9.64 5.44
N ALA A 315 7.49 10.55 6.13
CA ALA A 315 7.30 10.49 7.57
C ALA A 315 6.49 9.29 8.03
N HIS A 316 5.47 8.94 7.26
CA HIS A 316 4.66 7.75 7.51
C HIS A 316 5.48 6.48 7.31
N VAL A 317 6.24 6.39 6.21
CA VAL A 317 7.16 5.27 5.95
C VAL A 317 8.21 5.11 7.06
N VAL A 318 8.84 6.20 7.52
CA VAL A 318 9.82 6.17 8.62
C VAL A 318 9.16 5.71 9.92
N THR A 319 7.95 6.18 10.21
CA THR A 319 7.20 5.81 11.42
C THR A 319 6.83 4.33 11.40
N VAL A 320 6.29 3.83 10.28
CA VAL A 320 5.99 2.41 10.06
C VAL A 320 7.27 1.59 10.21
N TYR A 321 8.35 1.97 9.55
CA TYR A 321 9.62 1.26 9.60
C TYR A 321 10.15 1.15 11.03
N ARG A 322 10.15 2.25 11.80
CA ARG A 322 10.56 2.24 13.20
C ARG A 322 9.72 1.27 14.04
N LYS A 323 8.40 1.28 13.85
CA LYS A 323 7.45 0.41 14.55
C LYS A 323 7.60 -1.06 14.16
N SER A 324 7.73 -1.36 12.86
CA SER A 324 8.03 -2.70 12.34
C SER A 324 9.31 -3.27 12.95
N PHE A 325 10.38 -2.48 13.03
CA PHE A 325 11.60 -2.93 13.69
C PHE A 325 11.41 -3.21 15.19
N ALA A 326 10.74 -2.31 15.91
CA ALA A 326 10.45 -2.53 17.33
C ALA A 326 9.61 -3.81 17.54
N ALA A 327 8.62 -4.06 16.69
CA ALA A 327 7.80 -5.28 16.71
C ALA A 327 8.65 -6.55 16.53
N VAL A 328 9.56 -6.57 15.56
CA VAL A 328 10.45 -7.72 15.33
C VAL A 328 11.30 -8.05 16.54
N THR A 329 11.84 -7.05 17.25
CA THR A 329 12.71 -7.31 18.41
C THR A 329 11.99 -7.99 19.58
N ARG A 330 10.67 -7.76 19.68
CA ARG A 330 9.79 -8.28 20.74
C ARG A 330 9.08 -9.56 20.35
N TYR A 331 8.92 -9.81 19.04
CA TYR A 331 8.24 -10.98 18.52
C TYR A 331 8.95 -12.27 18.91
N ARG A 332 8.17 -13.29 19.29
CA ARG A 332 8.65 -14.63 19.61
C ARG A 332 7.77 -15.63 18.85
N PRO A 333 8.23 -16.16 17.70
CA PRO A 333 7.43 -17.06 16.89
C PRO A 333 7.15 -18.36 17.66
N ARG A 334 5.95 -18.92 17.49
CA ARG A 334 5.65 -20.29 17.91
C ARG A 334 6.00 -21.25 16.77
N HIS A 335 6.03 -22.54 17.06
CA HIS A 335 6.36 -23.55 16.06
C HIS A 335 5.24 -23.66 15.01
N TYR A 336 5.57 -23.37 13.75
CA TYR A 336 4.71 -23.64 12.59
C TYR A 336 5.01 -25.03 12.00
N ALA A 337 4.00 -25.91 11.98
CA ALA A 337 4.16 -27.28 11.47
C ALA A 337 4.01 -27.41 9.94
N GLY A 338 3.56 -26.36 9.26
CA GLY A 338 3.38 -26.37 7.81
C GLY A 338 4.70 -26.27 7.03
N PRO A 339 4.71 -26.67 5.75
CA PRO A 339 5.90 -26.58 4.92
C PRO A 339 6.30 -25.13 4.67
N VAL A 340 7.60 -24.85 4.70
CA VAL A 340 8.19 -23.52 4.45
C VAL A 340 9.25 -23.64 3.37
N VAL A 341 9.23 -22.72 2.40
CA VAL A 341 10.26 -22.56 1.37
C VAL A 341 10.94 -21.22 1.57
N LEU A 342 12.25 -21.24 1.83
CA LEU A 342 13.07 -20.05 1.99
C LEU A 342 13.91 -19.81 0.73
N PHE A 343 13.70 -18.66 0.09
CA PHE A 343 14.58 -18.13 -0.95
C PHE A 343 15.51 -17.10 -0.31
N ARG A 344 16.82 -17.25 -0.50
CA ARG A 344 17.83 -16.38 0.10
C ARG A 344 18.69 -15.70 -0.96
N SER A 345 19.04 -14.45 -0.71
CA SER A 345 20.02 -13.72 -1.53
C SER A 345 21.45 -14.19 -1.21
N ILE A 346 22.28 -14.39 -2.25
CA ILE A 346 23.65 -14.90 -2.08
C ILE A 346 24.61 -13.83 -1.52
N GLY A 347 24.27 -12.54 -1.70
CA GLY A 347 25.10 -11.41 -1.25
C GLY A 347 24.86 -10.95 0.20
N GLY A 348 23.74 -11.36 0.81
CA GLY A 348 23.29 -10.87 2.11
C GLY A 348 22.97 -9.36 2.10
N LEU A 349 22.54 -8.86 3.26
CA LEU A 349 22.31 -7.43 3.44
C LEU A 349 23.66 -6.70 3.53
N PRO A 350 23.91 -5.64 2.74
CA PRO A 350 25.16 -4.88 2.85
C PRO A 350 25.34 -4.35 4.27
N GLY A 351 26.54 -4.50 4.86
CA GLY A 351 26.79 -4.08 6.24
C GLY A 351 26.58 -2.57 6.50
N GLU A 352 26.54 -1.75 5.45
CA GLU A 352 26.26 -0.31 5.50
C GLU A 352 24.77 0.03 5.38
N ALA A 353 23.91 -0.96 5.11
CA ALA A 353 22.46 -0.77 4.97
C ALA A 353 21.73 -0.64 6.32
N VAL A 354 22.38 -0.99 7.42
CA VAL A 354 21.86 -0.92 8.78
C VAL A 354 22.60 0.16 9.55
N HIS A 355 21.89 0.91 10.41
CA HIS A 355 22.52 1.93 11.22
C HIS A 355 23.58 1.31 12.17
N PRO A 356 24.80 1.86 12.29
CA PRO A 356 25.90 1.23 13.05
C PRO A 356 25.60 0.99 14.54
N GLU A 357 24.72 1.80 15.12
CA GLU A 357 24.28 1.66 16.52
C GLU A 357 23.14 0.65 16.70
N ARG A 358 22.60 0.07 15.62
CA ARG A 358 21.54 -0.94 15.72
C ARG A 358 22.12 -2.21 16.35
N ARG A 359 21.66 -2.52 17.56
CA ARG A 359 22.06 -3.71 18.32
C ARG A 359 21.16 -4.92 18.04
N VAL A 360 20.93 -5.18 16.76
CA VAL A 360 20.14 -6.33 16.30
C VAL A 360 21.01 -7.19 15.42
N ARG A 361 21.13 -8.47 15.74
CA ARG A 361 21.80 -9.43 14.86
C ARG A 361 20.76 -10.08 13.97
N HIS A 362 20.82 -9.77 12.69
CA HIS A 362 20.05 -10.50 11.69
C HIS A 362 20.82 -11.75 11.28
N GLN A 363 20.21 -12.93 11.44
CA GLN A 363 20.85 -14.20 11.10
C GLN A 363 20.71 -14.57 9.61
N PHE A 364 21.05 -13.64 8.70
CA PHE A 364 20.97 -13.92 7.26
C PHE A 364 21.90 -15.06 6.79
N ALA A 365 22.91 -15.42 7.58
CA ALA A 365 23.88 -16.49 7.27
C ALA A 365 23.48 -17.89 7.78
N SER A 366 22.53 -18.03 8.71
CA SER A 366 22.13 -19.35 9.23
C SER A 366 21.30 -20.10 8.20
N PRO A 367 21.50 -21.39 7.85
CA PRO A 367 20.63 -22.09 6.89
C PRO A 367 19.18 -22.27 7.38
N THR A 368 18.92 -21.98 8.65
CA THR A 368 17.59 -21.88 9.26
C THR A 368 17.10 -20.42 9.23
N LEU A 369 15.84 -20.15 9.62
CA LEU A 369 15.36 -18.78 9.86
C LEU A 369 15.94 -18.15 11.14
N GLY A 370 16.86 -18.85 11.81
CA GLY A 370 17.04 -18.82 13.26
C GLY A 370 16.66 -20.19 13.80
#